data_AF-A0A7J0CEH2-F1
#
_entry.id   AF-A0A7J0CEH2-F1
#
_cell.length_a   1.000
_cell.length_b   1.000
_cell.length_c   1.000
_cell.angle_alpha   90.00
_cell.angle_beta   90.00
_cell.angle_gamma   90.00
#
_symmetry.space_group_name_H-M   'P 1'
#
loop_
_entity.id
_entity.type
_entity.pdbx_description
1 polymer ?
#
loop_
_entity_poly.entity_id
_entity_poly.type
_entity_poly.pdbx_seq_one_letter_code
_entity_poly.pdbx_strand_id
1 'polypeptide(L)'
;MSGSTLRPEEQDRLQEQDVARRLLDSSAKLSYDPATEVDWDTPLDKEFHGASPEWSTLYGTAYWQELSDAQRKELTRQEAASVASTGIWFEMILQQMVLRDIYTKDPTDAEFQWALTEIADECRHSIMFARGAAKLGAPAYKPRRAVVELGRVFKTLAFGEAAYAAILVAEEVLDVMQRDWMRDERVVPFVRTINNIHVVEESRHMKFARDETRKRLRRAGPVRRRVNALVIAIASYFIVTSMVNRDVYANAGLDTERALTEAASNEHHRSLMRSSCAGLMEFLSSARLLTGPALFFYKRANLI
;
A
#
# COMPACT_ATOMS: atom_id res chain seq x y z
N MET A 1 -28.99 -14.86 -40.23
CA MET A 1 -28.25 -14.15 -39.18
C MET A 1 -27.57 -15.19 -38.32
N SER A 2 -26.29 -15.46 -38.57
CA SER A 2 -25.50 -16.40 -37.76
C SER A 2 -24.94 -15.63 -36.57
N GLY A 3 -25.54 -15.79 -35.39
CA GLY A 3 -24.98 -15.28 -34.16
C GLY A 3 -23.71 -16.06 -33.86
N SER A 4 -22.55 -15.48 -34.16
CA SER A 4 -21.25 -16.03 -33.80
C SER A 4 -21.13 -15.98 -32.28
N THR A 5 -21.49 -17.08 -31.61
CA THR A 5 -21.19 -17.28 -30.20
C THR A 5 -19.69 -17.53 -30.08
N LEU A 6 -18.93 -16.47 -29.78
CA LEU A 6 -17.52 -16.56 -29.41
C LEU A 6 -17.35 -17.60 -28.29
N ARG A 7 -16.22 -18.32 -28.31
CA ARG A 7 -15.91 -19.27 -27.23
C ARG A 7 -15.76 -18.51 -25.92
N PRO A 8 -16.09 -19.11 -24.76
CA PRO A 8 -15.97 -18.44 -23.46
C PRO A 8 -14.58 -17.81 -23.22
N GLU A 9 -13.51 -18.44 -23.70
CA GLU A 9 -12.13 -17.93 -23.58
C GLU A 9 -11.85 -16.68 -24.44
N GLU A 10 -12.52 -16.56 -25.59
CA GLU A 10 -12.41 -15.39 -26.47
C GLU A 10 -13.23 -14.22 -25.92
N GLN A 11 -14.37 -14.51 -25.29
CA GLN A 11 -15.18 -13.50 -24.60
C GLN A 11 -14.46 -12.93 -23.36
N ASP A 12 -13.87 -13.80 -22.53
CA ASP A 12 -13.06 -13.39 -21.38
C ASP A 12 -11.90 -12.46 -21.83
N ARG A 13 -11.18 -12.82 -22.90
CA ARG A 13 -10.07 -12.00 -23.43
C ARG A 13 -10.51 -10.63 -23.93
N LEU A 14 -11.66 -10.54 -24.60
CA LEU A 14 -12.18 -9.26 -25.08
C LEU A 14 -12.61 -8.34 -23.93
N GLN A 15 -13.22 -8.90 -22.89
CA GLN A 15 -13.60 -8.15 -21.70
C GLN A 15 -12.38 -7.63 -20.93
N GLU A 16 -11.32 -8.43 -20.86
CA GLU A 16 -10.03 -8.08 -20.26
C GLU A 16 -9.37 -6.89 -20.98
N GLN A 17 -9.30 -6.95 -22.31
CA GLN A 17 -8.78 -5.85 -23.12
C GLN A 17 -9.62 -4.58 -22.98
N ASP A 18 -10.95 -4.69 -22.80
CA ASP A 18 -11.82 -3.53 -22.57
C ASP A 18 -11.56 -2.84 -21.22
N VAL A 19 -11.35 -3.61 -20.14
CA VAL A 19 -10.99 -3.04 -18.83
C VAL A 19 -9.65 -2.32 -18.92
N ALA A 20 -8.62 -2.96 -19.49
CA ALA A 20 -7.29 -2.37 -19.63
C ALA A 20 -7.31 -1.09 -20.49
N ARG A 21 -8.05 -1.06 -21.61
CA ARG A 21 -8.22 0.14 -22.44
C ARG A 21 -8.86 1.29 -21.68
N ARG A 22 -9.93 1.04 -20.91
CA ARG A 22 -10.57 2.08 -20.09
C ARG A 22 -9.64 2.64 -19.02
N LEU A 23 -8.77 1.80 -18.46
CA LEU A 23 -7.78 2.22 -17.47
C LEU A 23 -6.67 3.06 -18.12
N LEU A 24 -6.18 2.68 -19.30
CA LEU A 24 -5.24 3.48 -20.10
C LEU A 24 -5.82 4.86 -20.44
N ASP A 25 -7.06 4.92 -20.93
CA ASP A 25 -7.75 6.18 -21.24
C ASP A 25 -7.92 7.07 -20.00
N SER A 26 -8.11 6.46 -18.84
CA SER A 26 -8.24 7.19 -17.56
C SER A 26 -6.90 7.73 -17.08
N SER A 27 -5.84 6.91 -17.12
CA SER A 27 -4.48 7.32 -16.74
C SER A 27 -3.98 8.48 -17.62
N ALA A 28 -4.22 8.42 -18.93
CA ALA A 28 -3.85 9.50 -19.85
C ALA A 28 -4.56 10.84 -19.57
N LYS A 29 -5.73 10.83 -18.94
CA LYS A 29 -6.51 12.03 -18.60
C LYS A 29 -6.24 12.57 -17.20
N LEU A 30 -5.88 11.68 -16.27
CA LEU A 30 -5.81 11.94 -14.83
C LEU A 30 -4.49 11.36 -14.27
N SER A 31 -3.38 11.80 -14.87
CA SER A 31 -2.04 11.57 -14.32
C SER A 31 -1.43 12.90 -13.92
N TYR A 32 -0.93 12.94 -12.68
CA TYR A 32 -0.21 14.08 -12.14
C TYR A 32 1.29 13.86 -12.37
N ASP A 33 2.05 14.94 -12.53
CA ASP A 33 3.51 14.88 -12.43
C ASP A 33 3.94 15.35 -11.03
N PRO A 34 4.33 14.43 -10.12
CA PRO A 34 4.78 14.81 -8.78
C PRO A 34 5.96 15.78 -8.76
N ALA A 35 6.75 15.83 -9.84
CA ALA A 35 7.89 16.75 -9.92
C ALA A 35 7.45 18.21 -9.97
N THR A 36 6.27 18.49 -10.53
CA THR A 36 5.73 19.85 -10.70
C THR A 36 4.55 20.16 -9.79
N GLU A 37 3.76 19.15 -9.42
CA GLU A 37 2.53 19.31 -8.63
C GLU A 37 2.80 19.51 -7.13
N VAL A 38 3.88 18.88 -6.62
CA VAL A 38 4.28 19.04 -5.22
C VAL A 38 5.22 20.23 -5.11
N ASP A 39 4.92 21.15 -4.19
CA ASP A 39 5.84 22.23 -3.83
C ASP A 39 7.06 21.65 -3.09
N TRP A 40 8.15 21.50 -3.82
CA TRP A 40 9.41 21.00 -3.29
C TRP A 40 10.30 22.11 -2.70
N ASP A 41 10.11 23.35 -3.12
CA ASP A 41 11.02 24.46 -2.84
C ASP A 41 10.73 25.15 -1.50
N THR A 42 9.47 25.23 -1.08
CA THR A 42 9.12 25.81 0.23
C THR A 42 9.76 24.99 1.36
N PRO A 43 10.55 25.59 2.26
CA PRO A 43 11.15 24.86 3.38
C PRO A 43 10.10 24.14 4.25
N LEU A 44 10.49 23.02 4.87
CA LEU A 44 9.62 22.32 5.81
C LEU A 44 9.27 23.23 6.99
N ASP A 45 7.99 23.57 7.11
CA ASP A 45 7.45 24.17 8.33
C ASP A 45 7.21 23.07 9.38
N LYS A 46 7.98 23.13 10.47
CA LYS A 46 7.95 22.15 11.57
C LYS A 46 6.77 22.36 12.52
N GLU A 47 5.97 23.42 12.32
CA GLU A 47 4.73 23.63 13.04
C GLU A 47 3.58 22.74 12.55
N PHE A 48 3.78 22.01 11.45
CA PHE A 48 2.82 21.03 10.96
C PHE A 48 3.20 19.60 11.34
N HIS A 49 2.18 18.76 11.45
CA HIS A 49 2.35 17.31 11.54
C HIS A 49 2.71 16.72 10.17
N GLY A 50 3.37 15.56 10.15
CA GLY A 50 3.57 14.79 8.91
C GLY A 50 2.39 13.89 8.56
N ALA A 51 1.58 13.54 9.54
CA ALA A 51 0.38 12.71 9.42
C ALA A 51 -0.67 13.24 10.40
N SER A 52 -1.95 12.96 10.14
CA SER A 52 -3.00 13.29 11.11
C SER A 52 -2.66 12.68 12.48
N PRO A 53 -2.67 13.46 13.57
CA PRO A 53 -2.23 12.99 14.89
C PRO A 53 -2.87 11.68 15.34
N GLU A 54 -4.13 11.46 15.00
CA GLU A 54 -4.92 10.27 15.36
C GLU A 54 -4.37 8.99 14.75
N TRP A 55 -3.55 9.07 13.70
CA TRP A 55 -2.84 7.95 13.07
C TRP A 55 -1.52 7.60 13.76
N SER A 56 -1.01 8.46 14.64
CA SER A 56 0.22 8.17 15.37
C SER A 56 0.08 6.92 16.23
N THR A 57 1.12 6.11 16.26
CA THR A 57 1.13 4.87 17.05
C THR A 57 1.00 5.11 18.56
N LEU A 58 1.33 6.31 19.02
CA LEU A 58 1.20 6.70 20.42
C LEU A 58 -0.08 7.48 20.71
N TYR A 59 -0.87 7.89 19.72
CA TYR A 59 -2.05 8.72 19.96
C TYR A 59 -3.00 8.09 21.00
N GLY A 60 -3.40 8.89 21.99
CA GLY A 60 -4.30 8.46 23.07
C GLY A 60 -3.63 7.69 24.22
N THR A 61 -2.33 7.36 24.12
CA THR A 61 -1.56 6.72 25.21
C THR A 61 -1.13 7.73 26.29
N ALA A 62 -0.66 7.24 27.44
CA ALA A 62 -0.13 8.09 28.50
C ALA A 62 1.12 8.85 28.01
N TYR A 63 2.01 8.18 27.26
CA TYR A 63 3.21 8.81 26.73
C TYR A 63 2.85 9.95 25.78
N TRP A 64 1.86 9.77 24.92
CA TRP A 64 1.40 10.83 24.02
C TRP A 64 0.90 12.08 24.76
N GLN A 65 0.20 11.90 25.88
CA GLN A 65 -0.26 13.03 26.70
C GLN A 65 0.89 13.81 27.33
N GLU A 66 2.01 13.14 27.61
CA GLU A 66 3.23 13.76 28.14
C GLU A 66 4.08 14.43 27.05
N LEU A 67 3.91 14.06 25.78
CA LEU A 67 4.66 14.68 24.69
C LEU A 67 4.32 16.16 24.56
N SER A 68 5.35 16.98 24.41
CA SER A 68 5.19 18.35 23.92
C SER A 68 4.58 18.36 22.52
N ASP A 69 3.95 19.47 22.16
CA ASP A 69 3.39 19.67 20.82
C ASP A 69 4.45 19.48 19.72
N ALA A 70 5.66 19.99 19.93
CA ALA A 70 6.78 19.80 19.03
C ALA A 70 7.18 18.33 18.85
N GLN A 71 7.17 17.53 19.92
CA GLN A 71 7.44 16.08 19.86
C GLN A 71 6.35 15.31 19.13
N ARG A 72 5.07 15.70 19.30
CA ARG A 72 3.95 15.09 18.55
C ARG A 72 4.08 15.35 17.05
N LYS A 73 4.41 16.58 16.67
CA LYS A 73 4.65 16.97 15.27
C LYS A 73 5.86 16.26 14.68
N GLU A 74 6.95 16.14 15.44
CA GLU A 74 8.13 15.40 15.00
C GLU A 74 7.85 13.91 14.84
N LEU A 75 7.18 13.29 15.81
CA LEU A 75 6.82 11.88 15.74
C LEU A 75 5.98 11.59 14.49
N THR A 76 4.94 12.38 14.21
CA THR A 76 4.10 12.14 13.03
C THR A 76 4.85 12.37 11.71
N ARG A 77 5.86 13.27 11.67
CA ARG A 77 6.76 13.40 10.51
C ARG A 77 7.61 12.16 10.30
N GLN A 78 8.21 11.62 11.36
CA GLN A 78 9.02 10.40 11.28
C GLN A 78 8.17 9.18 10.91
N GLU A 79 6.97 9.05 11.46
CA GLU A 79 6.03 7.98 11.12
C GLU A 79 5.57 8.07 9.65
N ALA A 80 5.20 9.26 9.17
CA ALA A 80 4.83 9.47 7.76
C ALA A 80 5.97 9.09 6.80
N ALA A 81 7.20 9.47 7.12
CA ALA A 81 8.37 9.09 6.33
C ALA A 81 8.67 7.58 6.38
N SER A 82 8.43 6.92 7.51
CA SER A 82 8.55 5.46 7.65
C SER A 82 7.53 4.73 6.79
N VAL A 83 6.28 5.20 6.79
CA VAL A 83 5.21 4.67 5.93
C VAL A 83 5.62 4.80 4.46
N ALA A 84 6.04 6.00 4.04
CA ALA A 84 6.49 6.26 2.68
C ALA A 84 7.67 5.35 2.28
N SER A 85 8.65 5.16 3.17
CA SER A 85 9.80 4.28 2.94
C SER A 85 9.39 2.81 2.80
N THR A 86 8.39 2.37 3.58
CA THR A 86 7.84 1.01 3.49
C THR A 86 7.06 0.80 2.19
N GLY A 87 6.29 1.80 1.76
CA GLY A 87 5.62 1.83 0.45
C GLY A 87 6.62 1.63 -0.69
N ILE A 88 7.70 2.43 -0.72
CA ILE A 88 8.77 2.25 -1.73
C ILE A 88 9.31 0.81 -1.73
N TRP A 89 9.64 0.26 -0.57
CA TRP A 89 10.15 -1.11 -0.48
C TRP A 89 9.15 -2.14 -1.03
N PHE A 90 7.87 -1.96 -0.73
CA PHE A 90 6.80 -2.83 -1.18
C PHE A 90 6.60 -2.73 -2.69
N GLU A 91 6.57 -1.53 -3.26
CA GLU A 91 6.43 -1.33 -4.71
C GLU A 91 7.59 -1.94 -5.50
N MET A 92 8.82 -1.84 -4.98
CA MET A 92 9.96 -2.51 -5.60
C MET A 92 9.73 -4.02 -5.74
N ILE A 93 9.02 -4.65 -4.80
CA ILE A 93 8.68 -6.09 -4.87
C ILE A 93 7.62 -6.33 -5.94
N LEU A 94 6.54 -5.55 -5.94
CA LEU A 94 5.41 -5.73 -6.83
C LEU A 94 5.77 -5.48 -8.29
N GLN A 95 6.48 -4.39 -8.59
CA GLN A 95 6.90 -4.06 -9.94
C GLN A 95 7.73 -5.19 -10.57
N GLN A 96 8.60 -5.85 -9.79
CA GLN A 96 9.34 -7.03 -10.27
C GLN A 96 8.42 -8.22 -10.57
N MET A 97 7.35 -8.39 -9.80
CA MET A 97 6.39 -9.47 -10.00
C MET A 97 5.51 -9.21 -11.23
N VAL A 98 5.06 -7.97 -11.44
CA VAL A 98 4.30 -7.54 -12.62
C VAL A 98 5.18 -7.65 -13.87
N LEU A 99 6.42 -7.16 -13.84
CA LEU A 99 7.37 -7.30 -14.95
C LEU A 99 7.58 -8.76 -15.36
N ARG A 100 7.74 -9.65 -14.37
CA ARG A 100 7.88 -11.09 -14.66
C ARG A 100 6.60 -11.69 -15.26
N ASP A 101 5.42 -11.25 -14.82
CA ASP A 101 4.15 -11.74 -15.37
C ASP A 101 3.97 -11.35 -16.84
N ILE A 102 4.40 -10.15 -17.23
CA ILE A 102 4.22 -9.65 -18.61
C ILE A 102 5.41 -9.91 -19.54
N TYR A 103 6.53 -10.43 -19.05
CA TYR A 103 7.83 -10.52 -19.74
C TYR A 103 7.77 -11.07 -21.18
N THR A 104 6.92 -12.05 -21.46
CA THR A 104 6.75 -12.65 -22.81
C THR A 104 5.32 -12.52 -23.35
N LYS A 105 4.49 -11.62 -22.80
CA LYS A 105 3.14 -11.37 -23.33
C LYS A 105 3.22 -10.51 -24.60
N ASP A 106 2.16 -10.51 -25.38
CA ASP A 106 2.06 -9.72 -26.61
C ASP A 106 2.09 -8.22 -26.27
N PRO A 107 3.08 -7.43 -26.76
CA PRO A 107 3.16 -6.01 -26.46
C PRO A 107 2.04 -5.17 -27.11
N THR A 108 1.29 -5.75 -28.06
CA THR A 108 0.12 -5.11 -28.67
C THR A 108 -1.14 -5.26 -27.83
N ASP A 109 -1.13 -6.12 -26.80
CA ASP A 109 -2.26 -6.29 -25.88
C ASP A 109 -2.37 -5.11 -24.90
N ALA A 110 -3.61 -4.67 -24.67
CA ALA A 110 -3.89 -3.58 -23.75
C ALA A 110 -3.50 -3.91 -22.29
N GLU A 111 -3.58 -5.17 -21.87
CA GLU A 111 -3.12 -5.59 -20.53
C GLU A 111 -1.61 -5.41 -20.36
N PHE A 112 -0.81 -5.68 -21.39
CA PHE A 112 0.63 -5.46 -21.36
C PHE A 112 0.95 -3.97 -21.22
N GLN A 113 0.29 -3.13 -22.02
CA GLN A 113 0.46 -1.68 -22.01
C GLN A 113 0.01 -1.07 -20.68
N TRP A 114 -1.11 -1.55 -20.13
CA TRP A 114 -1.58 -1.15 -18.80
C TRP A 114 -0.57 -1.51 -17.71
N ALA A 115 -0.07 -2.75 -17.69
CA ALA A 115 0.89 -3.18 -16.69
C ALA A 115 2.20 -2.35 -16.71
N LEU A 116 2.69 -1.96 -17.89
CA LEU A 116 3.83 -1.03 -18.00
C LEU A 116 3.48 0.39 -17.57
N THR A 117 2.24 0.83 -17.78
CA THR A 117 1.75 2.14 -17.29
C THR A 117 1.71 2.16 -15.77
N GLU A 118 1.20 1.10 -15.14
CA GLU A 118 1.20 0.89 -13.69
C GLU A 118 2.63 0.91 -13.14
N ILE A 119 3.57 0.18 -13.76
CA ILE A 119 5.00 0.22 -13.35
C ILE A 119 5.59 1.65 -13.46
N ALA A 120 5.19 2.43 -14.47
CA ALA A 120 5.64 3.80 -14.63
C ALA A 120 5.05 4.75 -13.58
N ASP A 121 3.77 4.58 -13.24
CA ASP A 121 3.11 5.26 -12.10
C ASP A 121 3.90 4.97 -10.81
N GLU A 122 4.20 3.69 -10.53
CA GLU A 122 4.91 3.31 -9.30
C GLU A 122 6.35 3.79 -9.21
N CYS A 123 7.02 3.95 -10.35
CA CYS A 123 8.32 4.64 -10.40
C CYS A 123 8.18 6.10 -9.96
N ARG A 124 7.16 6.81 -10.43
CA ARG A 124 6.89 8.21 -10.07
C ARG A 124 6.47 8.35 -8.61
N HIS A 125 5.60 7.47 -8.12
CA HIS A 125 5.21 7.40 -6.71
C HIS A 125 6.42 7.17 -5.80
N SER A 126 7.27 6.20 -6.13
CA SER A 126 8.46 5.89 -5.34
C SER A 126 9.43 7.07 -5.26
N ILE A 127 9.64 7.79 -6.37
CA ILE A 127 10.47 9.01 -6.38
C ILE A 127 9.81 10.11 -5.53
N MET A 128 8.50 10.32 -5.68
CA MET A 128 7.72 11.27 -4.89
C MET A 128 7.84 11.01 -3.39
N PHE A 129 7.64 9.77 -2.95
CA PHE A 129 7.79 9.35 -1.56
C PHE A 129 9.22 9.52 -1.05
N ALA A 130 10.23 9.20 -1.86
CA ALA A 130 11.63 9.37 -1.47
C ALA A 130 11.98 10.85 -1.26
N ARG A 131 11.54 11.74 -2.16
CA ARG A 131 11.69 13.20 -2.00
C ARG A 131 10.91 13.71 -0.79
N GLY A 132 9.71 13.19 -0.55
CA GLY A 132 8.89 13.51 0.61
C GLY A 132 9.58 13.16 1.93
N ALA A 133 10.10 11.93 2.05
CA ALA A 133 10.85 11.48 3.22
C ALA A 133 12.12 12.33 3.45
N ALA A 134 12.84 12.69 2.39
CA ALA A 134 13.99 13.58 2.47
C ALA A 134 13.59 14.99 2.97
N LYS A 135 12.51 15.55 2.43
CA LYS A 135 11.98 16.87 2.85
C LYS A 135 11.48 16.88 4.29
N LEU A 136 10.94 15.75 4.78
CA LEU A 136 10.59 15.55 6.19
C LEU A 136 11.81 15.46 7.13
N GLY A 137 13.03 15.37 6.59
CA GLY A 137 14.26 15.24 7.38
C GLY A 137 14.45 13.85 7.99
N ALA A 138 13.80 12.83 7.43
CA ALA A 138 13.88 11.46 7.93
C ALA A 138 15.09 10.71 7.37
N PRO A 139 15.67 9.76 8.14
CA PRO A 139 16.64 8.82 7.59
C PRO A 139 15.96 7.80 6.67
N ALA A 140 16.77 7.00 5.98
CA ALA A 140 16.28 5.89 5.18
C ALA A 140 15.78 4.74 6.09
N TYR A 141 14.49 4.76 6.43
CA TYR A 141 13.84 3.66 7.14
C TYR A 141 13.77 2.40 6.28
N LYS A 142 14.07 1.25 6.88
CA LYS A 142 14.08 -0.04 6.18
C LYS A 142 13.37 -1.09 7.03
N PRO A 143 12.65 -2.03 6.41
CA PRO A 143 12.18 -3.22 7.12
C PRO A 143 13.35 -4.00 7.73
N ARG A 144 13.04 -4.82 8.74
CA ARG A 144 14.04 -5.70 9.36
C ARG A 144 14.65 -6.62 8.31
N ARG A 145 15.94 -6.96 8.45
CA ARG A 145 16.67 -7.81 7.49
C ARG A 145 15.93 -9.10 7.13
N ALA A 146 15.37 -9.79 8.13
CA ALA A 146 14.59 -11.01 7.89
C ALA A 146 13.38 -10.77 6.96
N VAL A 147 12.69 -9.64 7.11
CA VAL A 147 11.56 -9.24 6.25
C VAL A 147 12.04 -8.90 4.85
N VAL A 148 13.19 -8.24 4.72
CA VAL A 148 13.80 -7.98 3.40
C VAL A 148 14.13 -9.29 2.66
N GLU A 149 14.71 -10.28 3.35
CA GLU A 149 14.99 -11.58 2.74
C GLU A 149 13.70 -12.34 2.38
N LEU A 150 12.66 -12.29 3.22
CA LEU A 150 11.34 -12.83 2.90
C LEU A 150 10.74 -12.14 1.67
N GLY A 151 10.90 -10.82 1.54
CA GLY A 151 10.51 -10.07 0.35
C GLY A 151 11.24 -10.53 -0.91
N ARG A 152 12.54 -10.85 -0.81
CA ARG A 152 13.32 -11.41 -1.94
C ARG A 152 12.83 -12.80 -2.35
N VAL A 153 12.46 -13.64 -1.39
CA VAL A 153 11.86 -14.95 -1.68
C VAL A 153 10.49 -14.75 -2.33
N PHE A 154 9.64 -13.92 -1.74
CA PHE A 154 8.28 -13.64 -2.19
C PHE A 154 8.28 -13.11 -3.63
N LYS A 155 9.05 -12.05 -3.93
CA LYS A 155 9.12 -11.50 -5.29
C LYS A 155 9.56 -12.52 -6.33
N THR A 156 10.40 -13.48 -5.94
CA THR A 156 10.99 -14.48 -6.85
C THR A 156 10.08 -15.68 -7.08
N LEU A 157 9.31 -16.10 -6.07
CA LEU A 157 8.51 -17.32 -6.10
C LEU A 157 7.01 -17.09 -6.26
N ALA A 158 6.46 -15.99 -5.74
CA ALA A 158 5.03 -15.73 -5.80
C ALA A 158 4.62 -15.34 -7.23
N PHE A 159 3.56 -15.95 -7.74
CA PHE A 159 3.02 -15.68 -9.08
C PHE A 159 1.50 -15.65 -9.04
N GLY A 160 0.88 -15.11 -10.08
CA GLY A 160 -0.56 -15.16 -10.22
C GLY A 160 -1.33 -14.37 -9.18
N GLU A 161 -2.40 -14.96 -8.64
CA GLU A 161 -3.31 -14.31 -7.71
C GLU A 161 -2.63 -13.84 -6.42
N ALA A 162 -1.56 -14.52 -5.96
CA ALA A 162 -0.83 -14.06 -4.78
C ALA A 162 -0.08 -12.75 -5.03
N ALA A 163 0.30 -12.47 -6.28
CA ALA A 163 0.90 -11.20 -6.65
C ALA A 163 -0.11 -10.08 -6.49
N TYR A 164 -1.20 -10.12 -7.28
CA TYR A 164 -2.20 -9.07 -7.33
C TYR A 164 -3.01 -8.91 -6.04
N ALA A 165 -3.28 -10.00 -5.32
CA ALA A 165 -3.98 -9.90 -4.05
C ALA A 165 -3.09 -9.35 -2.93
N ALA A 166 -1.76 -9.53 -3.01
CA ALA A 166 -0.85 -8.89 -2.08
C ALA A 166 -0.73 -7.38 -2.34
N ILE A 167 -0.85 -6.92 -3.59
CA ILE A 167 -0.97 -5.48 -3.95
C ILE A 167 -2.08 -4.83 -3.12
N LEU A 168 -3.29 -5.39 -3.21
CA LEU A 168 -4.48 -4.84 -2.54
C LEU A 168 -4.34 -4.66 -1.03
N VAL A 169 -3.49 -5.46 -0.39
CA VAL A 169 -3.32 -5.41 1.06
C VAL A 169 -2.68 -4.11 1.50
N ALA A 170 -1.57 -3.70 0.86
CA ALA A 170 -0.90 -2.47 1.25
C ALA A 170 -1.75 -1.27 0.82
N GLU A 171 -2.24 -1.30 -0.41
CA GLU A 171 -2.92 -0.17 -1.03
C GLU A 171 -4.23 0.19 -0.32
N GLU A 172 -5.02 -0.79 0.14
CA GLU A 172 -6.26 -0.48 0.85
C GLU A 172 -6.02 0.10 2.26
N VAL A 173 -4.98 -0.36 2.96
CA VAL A 173 -4.60 0.21 4.27
C VAL A 173 -4.12 1.65 4.07
N LEU A 174 -3.26 1.87 3.08
CA LEU A 174 -2.68 3.17 2.77
C LEU A 174 -3.75 4.15 2.26
N ASP A 175 -4.67 3.72 1.41
CA ASP A 175 -5.71 4.58 0.82
C ASP A 175 -6.55 5.28 1.89
N VAL A 176 -7.03 4.55 2.91
CA VAL A 176 -7.82 5.15 3.99
C VAL A 176 -6.99 6.17 4.78
N MET A 177 -5.77 5.80 5.13
CA MET A 177 -4.85 6.67 5.88
C MET A 177 -4.50 7.95 5.09
N GLN A 178 -4.18 7.81 3.81
CA GLN A 178 -3.83 8.93 2.94
C GLN A 178 -5.02 9.85 2.67
N ARG A 179 -6.24 9.30 2.55
CA ARG A 179 -7.48 10.09 2.43
C ARG A 179 -7.75 10.95 3.65
N ASP A 180 -7.42 10.47 4.85
CA ASP A 180 -7.51 11.28 6.07
C ASP A 180 -6.44 12.37 6.06
N TRP A 181 -5.18 12.00 5.78
CA TRP A 181 -4.06 12.94 5.82
C TRP A 181 -4.20 14.07 4.79
N MET A 182 -4.68 13.79 3.58
CA MET A 182 -4.85 14.82 2.54
C MET A 182 -5.91 15.88 2.90
N ARG A 183 -6.87 15.55 3.78
CA ARG A 183 -7.97 16.43 4.19
C ARG A 183 -7.68 17.21 5.47
N ASP A 184 -6.70 16.79 6.25
CA ASP A 184 -6.38 17.39 7.54
C ASP A 184 -5.45 18.60 7.39
N GLU A 185 -5.94 19.79 7.73
CA GLU A 185 -5.17 21.04 7.64
C GLU A 185 -4.00 21.12 8.63
N ARG A 186 -3.95 20.23 9.64
CA ARG A 186 -2.80 20.11 10.56
C ARG A 186 -1.61 19.39 9.92
N VAL A 187 -1.82 18.72 8.79
CA VAL A 187 -0.77 18.01 8.04
C VAL A 187 -0.08 18.98 7.08
N VAL A 188 1.25 18.87 7.00
CA VAL A 188 2.07 19.77 6.18
C VAL A 188 1.62 19.73 4.70
N PRO A 189 1.45 20.89 4.03
CA PRO A 189 0.79 20.95 2.73
C PRO A 189 1.35 20.02 1.65
N PHE A 190 2.69 19.90 1.53
CA PHE A 190 3.28 19.04 0.49
C PHE A 190 2.96 17.55 0.72
N VAL A 191 2.83 17.10 1.97
CA VAL A 191 2.41 15.71 2.28
C VAL A 191 0.94 15.51 1.88
N ARG A 192 0.08 16.50 2.10
CA ARG A 192 -1.31 16.45 1.63
C ARG A 192 -1.40 16.32 0.11
N THR A 193 -0.56 17.05 -0.64
CA THR A 193 -0.48 16.94 -2.10
C THR A 193 0.03 15.57 -2.54
N ILE A 194 1.09 15.05 -1.92
CA ILE A 194 1.62 13.70 -2.17
C ILE A 194 0.50 12.65 -2.01
N ASN A 195 -0.25 12.72 -0.91
CA ASN A 195 -1.34 11.79 -0.64
C ASN A 195 -2.50 11.95 -1.63
N ASN A 196 -2.84 13.17 -2.03
CA ASN A 196 -3.87 13.43 -3.05
C ASN A 196 -3.49 12.79 -4.40
N ILE A 197 -2.25 12.98 -4.85
CA ILE A 197 -1.76 12.38 -6.09
C ILE A 197 -1.88 10.86 -6.02
N HIS A 198 -1.29 10.24 -4.98
CA HIS A 198 -1.29 8.79 -4.82
C HIS A 198 -2.70 8.20 -4.79
N VAL A 199 -3.59 8.76 -3.97
CA VAL A 199 -4.98 8.28 -3.82
C VAL A 199 -5.77 8.33 -5.13
N VAL A 200 -5.55 9.36 -5.97
CA VAL A 200 -6.25 9.48 -7.26
C VAL A 200 -5.74 8.40 -8.23
N GLU A 201 -4.44 8.18 -8.28
CA GLU A 201 -3.83 7.22 -9.22
C GLU A 201 -4.10 5.77 -8.80
N GLU A 202 -3.92 5.45 -7.52
CA GLU A 202 -4.01 4.09 -6.95
C GLU A 202 -5.42 3.49 -7.05
N SER A 203 -6.46 4.32 -7.10
CA SER A 203 -7.84 3.85 -7.31
C SER A 203 -8.00 2.99 -8.58
N ARG A 204 -7.17 3.23 -9.60
CA ARG A 204 -7.15 2.47 -10.86
C ARG A 204 -6.43 1.14 -10.71
N HIS A 205 -5.28 1.15 -10.05
CA HIS A 205 -4.44 -0.02 -9.81
C HIS A 205 -5.18 -1.03 -8.92
N MET A 206 -5.80 -0.56 -7.83
CA MET A 206 -6.68 -1.38 -7.00
C MET A 206 -7.83 -2.04 -7.78
N LYS A 207 -8.45 -1.32 -8.72
CA LYS A 207 -9.53 -1.87 -9.54
C LYS A 207 -9.01 -3.00 -10.43
N PHE A 208 -7.86 -2.79 -11.07
CA PHE A 208 -7.19 -3.80 -11.90
C PHE A 208 -6.79 -5.03 -11.07
N ALA A 209 -6.14 -4.82 -9.93
CA ALA A 209 -5.68 -5.89 -9.05
C ALA A 209 -6.83 -6.76 -8.50
N ARG A 210 -8.00 -6.16 -8.17
CA ARG A 210 -9.20 -6.91 -7.78
C ARG A 210 -9.75 -7.78 -8.91
N ASP A 211 -9.78 -7.25 -10.13
CA ASP A 211 -10.26 -8.00 -11.30
C ASP A 211 -9.35 -9.18 -11.62
N GLU A 212 -8.04 -8.93 -11.68
CA GLU A 212 -7.03 -9.95 -11.98
C GLU A 212 -6.97 -11.04 -10.89
N THR A 213 -7.12 -10.65 -9.61
CA THR A 213 -7.24 -11.58 -8.50
C THR A 213 -8.45 -12.51 -8.68
N ARG A 214 -9.64 -11.95 -8.96
CA ARG A 214 -10.85 -12.76 -9.17
C ARG A 214 -10.70 -13.70 -10.35
N LYS A 215 -10.19 -13.20 -11.48
CA LYS A 215 -9.94 -13.96 -12.71
C LYS A 215 -9.03 -15.15 -12.47
N ARG A 216 -7.88 -14.93 -11.84
CA ARG A 216 -6.93 -16.02 -11.53
C ARG A 216 -7.50 -17.02 -10.53
N LEU A 217 -8.27 -16.56 -9.55
CA LEU A 217 -8.96 -17.44 -8.60
C LEU A 217 -10.06 -18.30 -9.24
N ARG A 218 -10.70 -17.88 -10.35
CA ARG A 218 -11.68 -18.73 -11.08
C ARG A 218 -11.04 -20.05 -11.53
N ARG A 219 -9.75 -20.01 -11.88
CA ARG A 219 -8.96 -21.16 -12.34
C ARG A 219 -8.22 -21.88 -11.20
N ALA A 220 -8.32 -21.38 -9.97
CA ALA A 220 -7.59 -21.93 -8.83
C ALA A 220 -8.37 -23.05 -8.11
N GLY A 221 -7.79 -24.24 -8.06
CA GLY A 221 -8.28 -25.35 -7.24
C GLY A 221 -8.20 -25.07 -5.72
N PRO A 222 -8.82 -25.92 -4.88
CA PRO A 222 -8.96 -25.67 -3.45
C PRO A 222 -7.62 -25.59 -2.70
N VAL A 223 -6.63 -26.40 -3.08
CA VAL A 223 -5.28 -26.39 -2.49
C VAL A 223 -4.58 -25.07 -2.81
N ARG A 224 -4.54 -24.69 -4.10
CA ARG A 224 -3.94 -23.43 -4.57
C ARG A 224 -4.56 -22.23 -3.85
N ARG A 225 -5.90 -22.20 -3.72
CA ARG A 225 -6.60 -21.13 -2.99
C ARG A 225 -6.19 -21.05 -1.52
N ARG A 226 -6.06 -22.18 -0.81
CA ARG A 226 -5.61 -22.20 0.60
C ARG A 226 -4.17 -21.72 0.75
N VAL A 227 -3.28 -22.12 -0.16
CA VAL A 227 -1.89 -21.65 -0.16
C VAL A 227 -1.85 -20.13 -0.38
N ASN A 228 -2.58 -19.62 -1.38
CA ASN A 228 -2.62 -18.18 -1.64
C ASN A 228 -3.23 -17.40 -0.48
N ALA A 229 -4.31 -17.88 0.12
CA ALA A 229 -4.89 -17.29 1.32
C ALA A 229 -3.86 -17.11 2.45
N LEU A 230 -3.05 -18.14 2.68
CA LEU A 230 -1.99 -18.09 3.69
C LEU A 230 -0.85 -17.15 3.30
N VAL A 231 -0.39 -17.22 2.05
CA VAL A 231 0.70 -16.37 1.54
C VAL A 231 0.33 -14.88 1.61
N ILE A 232 -0.89 -14.53 1.17
CA ILE A 232 -1.40 -13.15 1.22
C ILE A 232 -1.44 -12.68 2.68
N ALA A 233 -1.98 -13.48 3.60
CA ALA A 233 -2.06 -13.11 5.01
C ALA A 233 -0.68 -12.92 5.66
N ILE A 234 0.30 -13.75 5.30
CA ILE A 234 1.70 -13.59 5.75
C ILE A 234 2.30 -12.29 5.20
N ALA A 235 2.09 -12.00 3.91
CA ALA A 235 2.55 -10.76 3.30
C ALA A 235 1.92 -9.55 4.00
N SER A 236 0.60 -9.56 4.24
CA SER A 236 -0.11 -8.53 4.99
C SER A 236 0.47 -8.27 6.36
N TYR A 237 0.73 -9.35 7.11
CA TYR A 237 1.33 -9.24 8.42
C TYR A 237 2.66 -8.50 8.38
N PHE A 238 3.56 -8.86 7.46
CA PHE A 238 4.88 -8.24 7.38
C PHE A 238 4.85 -6.82 6.83
N ILE A 239 3.96 -6.50 5.89
CA ILE A 239 3.81 -5.13 5.36
C ILE A 239 3.32 -4.22 6.49
N VAL A 240 2.19 -4.56 7.11
CA VAL A 240 1.55 -3.72 8.14
C VAL A 240 2.45 -3.54 9.34
N THR A 241 3.11 -4.60 9.81
CA THR A 241 4.04 -4.50 10.94
C THR A 241 5.37 -3.83 10.61
N SER A 242 5.64 -3.51 9.34
CA SER A 242 6.82 -2.75 8.91
C SER A 242 6.55 -1.26 8.68
N MET A 243 5.28 -0.85 8.57
CA MET A 243 4.89 0.54 8.24
C MET A 243 5.53 1.58 9.17
N VAL A 244 5.58 1.28 10.47
CA VAL A 244 6.23 2.14 11.47
C VAL A 244 7.50 1.47 11.98
N ASN A 245 8.64 1.99 11.54
CA ASN A 245 9.95 1.54 11.98
C ASN A 245 10.17 1.93 13.44
N ARG A 246 10.78 1.05 14.24
CA ARG A 246 11.06 1.33 15.65
C ARG A 246 11.92 2.59 15.87
N ASP A 247 12.78 2.91 14.91
CA ASP A 247 13.75 4.00 15.03
C ASP A 247 13.07 5.38 14.88
N VAL A 248 11.80 5.44 14.45
CA VAL A 248 11.03 6.70 14.41
C VAL A 248 10.95 7.38 15.77
N TYR A 249 10.85 6.59 16.85
CA TYR A 249 10.75 7.14 18.20
C TYR A 249 12.07 7.79 18.63
N ALA A 250 13.21 7.12 18.40
CA ALA A 250 14.52 7.67 18.68
C ALA A 250 14.78 8.94 17.85
N ASN A 251 14.43 8.93 16.56
CA ASN A 251 14.58 10.10 15.68
C ASN A 251 13.66 11.26 16.07
N ALA A 252 12.52 10.97 16.70
CA ALA A 252 11.65 11.97 17.31
C ALA A 252 12.08 12.40 18.73
N GLY A 253 13.22 11.91 19.23
CA GLY A 253 13.74 12.25 20.56
C GLY A 253 12.98 11.60 21.71
N LEU A 254 12.35 10.44 21.48
CA LEU A 254 11.56 9.70 22.45
C LEU A 254 12.31 8.47 22.99
N ASP A 255 11.92 8.04 24.19
CA ASP A 255 12.30 6.74 24.75
C ASP A 255 11.68 5.64 23.89
N THR A 256 12.53 4.92 23.17
CA THR A 256 12.11 3.91 22.20
C THR A 256 11.45 2.70 22.86
N GLU A 257 11.95 2.25 24.02
CA GLU A 257 11.42 1.05 24.66
C GLU A 257 10.07 1.33 25.30
N ARG A 258 9.91 2.51 25.92
CA ARG A 258 8.61 2.98 26.40
C ARG A 258 7.62 3.15 25.24
N ALA A 259 8.02 3.83 24.17
CA ALA A 259 7.16 4.06 23.01
C ALA A 259 6.69 2.75 22.38
N LEU A 260 7.60 1.78 22.19
CA LEU A 260 7.24 0.45 21.68
C LEU A 260 6.24 -0.28 22.60
N THR A 261 6.41 -0.17 23.91
CA THR A 261 5.51 -0.80 24.88
C THR A 261 4.12 -0.18 24.82
N GLU A 262 4.02 1.15 24.81
CA GLU A 262 2.74 1.84 24.76
C GLU A 262 2.04 1.67 23.40
N ALA A 263 2.77 1.83 22.29
CA ALA A 263 2.27 1.58 20.93
C ALA A 263 1.76 0.14 20.77
N ALA A 264 2.49 -0.85 21.32
CA ALA A 264 2.07 -2.23 21.24
C ALA A 264 0.72 -2.46 21.94
N SER A 265 0.39 -1.72 22.99
CA SER A 265 -0.87 -1.83 23.75
C SER A 265 -1.97 -0.85 23.33
N ASN A 266 -1.72 0.00 22.34
CA ASN A 266 -2.62 1.10 21.97
C ASN A 266 -3.89 0.61 21.24
N GLU A 267 -5.01 0.51 21.96
CA GLU A 267 -6.30 0.09 21.39
C GLU A 267 -6.88 1.09 20.38
N HIS A 268 -6.62 2.39 20.53
CA HIS A 268 -7.05 3.39 19.53
C HIS A 268 -6.42 3.08 18.18
N HIS A 269 -5.10 2.91 18.15
CA HIS A 269 -4.37 2.60 16.93
C HIS A 269 -4.80 1.24 16.34
N ARG A 270 -4.94 0.20 17.18
CA ARG A 270 -5.44 -1.12 16.74
C ARG A 270 -6.84 -1.03 16.14
N SER A 271 -7.73 -0.22 16.72
CA SER A 271 -9.08 -0.02 16.19
C SER A 271 -9.07 0.70 14.85
N LEU A 272 -8.21 1.70 14.69
CA LEU A 272 -8.06 2.46 13.44
C LEU A 272 -7.49 1.58 12.31
N MET A 273 -6.55 0.69 12.62
CA MET A 273 -6.04 -0.32 11.67
C MET A 273 -7.13 -1.33 11.26
N ARG A 274 -7.98 -1.79 12.19
CA ARG A 274 -9.10 -2.68 11.85
C ARG A 274 -10.12 -1.98 10.95
N SER A 275 -10.50 -0.74 11.26
CA SER A 275 -11.51 -0.02 10.47
C SER A 275 -11.01 0.33 9.07
N SER A 276 -9.74 0.70 8.92
CA SER A 276 -9.14 0.98 7.61
C SER A 276 -9.03 -0.26 6.70
N CYS A 277 -8.94 -1.45 7.28
CA CYS A 277 -8.85 -2.70 6.51
C CYS A 277 -10.21 -3.34 6.19
N ALA A 278 -11.34 -2.71 6.54
CA ALA A 278 -12.66 -3.32 6.39
C ALA A 278 -12.97 -3.70 4.93
N GLY A 279 -12.69 -2.81 3.97
CA GLY A 279 -12.90 -3.06 2.54
C GLY A 279 -12.05 -4.23 2.02
N LEU A 280 -10.80 -4.32 2.47
CA LEU A 280 -9.89 -5.41 2.10
C LEU A 280 -10.41 -6.74 2.65
N MET A 281 -10.83 -6.77 3.92
CA MET A 281 -11.39 -7.96 4.54
C MET A 281 -12.68 -8.41 3.83
N GLU A 282 -13.54 -7.47 3.43
CA GLU A 282 -14.74 -7.77 2.64
C GLU A 282 -14.37 -8.40 1.27
N PHE A 283 -13.40 -7.81 0.57
CA PHE A 283 -12.91 -8.35 -0.70
C PHE A 283 -12.33 -9.76 -0.53
N LEU A 284 -11.42 -9.97 0.42
CA LEU A 284 -10.79 -11.26 0.69
C LEU A 284 -11.83 -12.32 1.10
N SER A 285 -12.86 -11.91 1.86
CA SER A 285 -14.00 -12.77 2.20
C SER A 285 -14.77 -13.19 0.96
N SER A 286 -15.12 -12.23 0.09
CA SER A 286 -15.83 -12.49 -1.19
C SER A 286 -15.03 -13.41 -2.10
N ALA A 287 -13.70 -13.33 -2.04
CA ALA A 287 -12.76 -14.17 -2.78
C ALA A 287 -12.46 -15.52 -2.10
N ARG A 288 -13.07 -15.82 -0.95
CA ARG A 288 -12.83 -17.03 -0.13
C ARG A 288 -11.36 -17.22 0.25
N LEU A 289 -10.69 -16.12 0.58
CA LEU A 289 -9.29 -16.08 1.02
C LEU A 289 -9.13 -15.93 2.55
N LEU A 290 -10.23 -15.75 3.29
CA LEU A 290 -10.21 -15.73 4.76
C LEU A 290 -10.31 -17.16 5.33
N THR A 291 -9.21 -17.90 5.26
CA THR A 291 -9.12 -19.25 5.86
C THR A 291 -8.71 -19.21 7.33
N GLY A 292 -8.97 -20.28 8.10
CA GLY A 292 -8.55 -20.39 9.50
C GLY A 292 -7.07 -20.02 9.75
N PRO A 293 -6.12 -20.62 9.01
CA PRO A 293 -4.70 -20.24 9.11
C PRO A 293 -4.41 -18.78 8.71
N ALA A 294 -5.11 -18.22 7.72
CA ALA A 294 -4.94 -16.83 7.32
C ALA A 294 -5.42 -15.86 8.41
N LEU A 295 -6.54 -16.17 9.08
CA LEU A 295 -7.09 -15.36 10.17
C LEU A 295 -6.12 -15.19 11.34
N PHE A 296 -5.20 -16.14 11.58
CA PHE A 296 -4.16 -15.99 12.59
C PHE A 296 -3.27 -14.76 12.33
N PHE A 297 -2.83 -14.57 11.09
CA PHE A 297 -1.97 -13.45 10.71
C PHE A 297 -2.71 -12.12 10.72
N TYR A 298 -3.95 -12.09 10.19
CA TYR A 298 -4.77 -10.87 10.21
C TYR A 298 -5.07 -10.39 11.63
N LYS A 299 -5.40 -11.30 12.57
CA LYS A 299 -5.58 -10.95 13.99
C LYS A 299 -4.30 -10.41 14.61
N ARG A 300 -3.15 -11.04 14.32
CA ARG A 300 -1.86 -10.63 14.86
C ARG A 300 -1.40 -9.27 14.33
N ALA A 301 -1.85 -8.88 13.14
CA ALA A 301 -1.64 -7.56 12.57
C ALA A 301 -2.71 -6.52 12.95
N ASN A 302 -3.72 -6.89 13.76
CA ASN A 302 -4.87 -6.03 14.10
C ASN A 302 -5.68 -5.57 12.87
N LEU A 303 -5.90 -6.47 11.89
CA LEU A 303 -6.70 -6.18 10.70
C LEU A 303 -8.14 -6.72 10.78
N ILE A 304 -8.44 -7.52 11.80
CA ILE A 304 -9.77 -8.08 12.12
C ILE A 304 -9.93 -8.19 13.64
#